data_AF-G4Z330-F1
#
_entry.id   AF-G4Z330-F1
#
_cell.length_a   1.000
_cell.length_b   1.000
_cell.length_c   1.000
_cell.angle_alpha   90.00
_cell.angle_beta   90.00
_cell.angle_gamma   90.00
#
_symmetry.space_group_name_H-M   'P 1'
#
loop_
_entity.id
_entity.type
_entity.pdbx_description
1 polymer ?
#
loop_
_entity_poly.entity_id
_entity_poly.type
_entity_poly.pdbx_seq_one_letter_code
_entity_poly.pdbx_strand_id
1 'polypeptide(L)'
;MDDDEEEFAYSEGELDDEEEDDVDWEDQIDWDQVNQSLAEQDAASVARKRRRAPIRLTKDEKEREKALHQTHLLVLLATRIKWSTVSRSQLLRGLLLSLTAGSDVDFFAEMKQQPLSYSLELLVRCLMNFFFARKGRDYELTVLFAALCGALQLRYRLTCALDPLLVQKGKAFESSFKQKPTKRRRARKIADTILKKKKKIGVFWLWCEVLDEKTKSWIHVDVVRRLVGRPQEVEPLRGKAARFSYVISIQDNELLVDVTSRYTVQWSKSLELRLADSWLKQVIERFNDDAMIQRGALEDEKKSLETLKLDEGMPTSVEGFRKHHLYCLERHLGQLECLHPRKVVGLFNGQPVFLREHIQPLQSAFKWRRLGRVVKESEREKPAKWKSRGSDPSSKPAGESDGSDGEDGKSGAGGALFGLWQTTEFEPPPMVDGRVPKNQYGNIEIWSSAHVPRGAVHLRLPRIDTIAESLGIDFAPAVVGFEVRNGRTMPKVAGIIVAQSHEATLLDAHAERQQQTIEKAIEHNCKLVLKRWAKLTKRLLLRQRLEDDYGAV
;
A
#
# COMPACT_ATOMS: atom_id res chain seq x y z
N MET A 1 -50.67 -52.64 -50.18
CA MET A 1 -51.73 -52.20 -49.26
C MET A 1 -51.11 -51.21 -48.31
N ASP A 2 -50.61 -50.07 -48.74
CA ASP A 2 -50.91 -49.16 -49.87
C ASP A 2 -50.97 -47.81 -49.18
N ASP A 3 -50.38 -46.86 -49.89
CA ASP A 3 -50.34 -45.44 -49.61
C ASP A 3 -51.75 -44.87 -49.36
N ASP A 4 -51.84 -43.66 -48.79
CA ASP A 4 -52.27 -42.53 -49.62
C ASP A 4 -52.37 -41.24 -48.81
N GLU A 5 -51.64 -40.26 -49.32
CA GLU A 5 -51.83 -38.82 -49.18
C GLU A 5 -53.20 -38.43 -49.76
N GLU A 6 -53.88 -37.46 -49.17
CA GLU A 6 -54.96 -36.75 -49.88
C GLU A 6 -54.67 -35.24 -49.90
N GLU A 7 -54.22 -34.85 -51.09
CA GLU A 7 -54.12 -33.53 -51.69
C GLU A 7 -55.49 -32.83 -51.72
N PHE A 8 -55.54 -31.51 -51.48
CA PHE A 8 -56.65 -30.68 -51.95
C PHE A 8 -56.11 -29.48 -52.74
N ALA A 9 -56.42 -29.53 -54.02
CA ALA A 9 -56.06 -28.62 -55.09
C ALA A 9 -57.16 -27.56 -55.33
N TYR A 10 -56.70 -26.34 -55.68
CA TYR A 10 -57.23 -25.34 -56.64
C TYR A 10 -58.73 -24.96 -56.61
N SER A 11 -59.08 -23.73 -56.21
CA SER A 11 -59.20 -22.48 -57.01
C SER A 11 -60.43 -22.41 -57.93
N GLU A 12 -61.30 -21.41 -57.70
CA GLU A 12 -61.80 -20.46 -58.72
C GLU A 12 -62.86 -19.53 -58.11
N GLY A 13 -62.74 -18.25 -58.42
CA GLY A 13 -63.61 -17.17 -57.93
C GLY A 13 -63.07 -15.83 -58.39
N GLU A 14 -63.24 -15.58 -59.69
CA GLU A 14 -62.95 -14.37 -60.46
C GLU A 14 -63.48 -13.08 -59.81
N LEU A 15 -62.75 -11.97 -59.98
CA LEU A 15 -63.17 -10.78 -60.73
C LEU A 15 -62.06 -9.70 -60.70
N ASP A 16 -61.48 -9.46 -61.87
CA ASP A 16 -60.89 -8.22 -62.42
C ASP A 16 -61.71 -6.96 -62.01
N ASP A 17 -61.26 -5.69 -61.96
CA ASP A 17 -60.10 -4.91 -62.37
C ASP A 17 -60.20 -3.58 -61.56
N GLU A 18 -59.09 -2.93 -61.18
CA GLU A 18 -58.91 -1.45 -61.23
C GLU A 18 -57.61 -0.98 -60.53
N GLU A 19 -56.66 -0.56 -61.37
CA GLU A 19 -55.67 0.53 -61.26
C GLU A 19 -54.60 0.61 -60.12
N GLU A 20 -53.39 0.91 -60.60
CA GLU A 20 -52.12 1.16 -59.90
C GLU A 20 -52.17 2.34 -58.93
N ASP A 21 -51.50 2.20 -57.78
CA ASP A 21 -50.78 3.31 -57.12
C ASP A 21 -49.62 2.72 -56.30
N ASP A 22 -48.43 2.68 -56.92
CA ASP A 22 -47.14 2.44 -56.25
C ASP A 22 -46.84 3.62 -55.30
N VAL A 23 -47.16 3.48 -54.02
CA VAL A 23 -46.74 4.43 -52.99
C VAL A 23 -45.47 3.92 -52.32
N ASP A 24 -44.35 4.49 -52.72
CA ASP A 24 -43.04 4.33 -52.08
C ASP A 24 -43.06 4.92 -50.65
N TRP A 25 -42.98 4.05 -49.64
CA TRP A 25 -43.04 4.43 -48.23
C TRP A 25 -41.69 4.92 -47.67
N GLU A 26 -40.62 5.02 -48.47
CA GLU A 26 -39.28 5.40 -47.96
C GLU A 26 -39.06 6.92 -47.87
N ASP A 27 -39.88 7.76 -48.52
CA ASP A 27 -39.68 9.23 -48.55
C ASP A 27 -40.37 10.02 -47.41
N GLN A 28 -41.04 9.34 -46.47
CA GLN A 28 -41.79 10.02 -45.39
C GLN A 28 -41.11 10.00 -44.01
N ILE A 29 -39.90 9.46 -43.91
CA ILE A 29 -39.12 9.47 -42.65
C ILE A 29 -38.05 10.54 -42.75
N ASP A 30 -38.27 11.67 -42.07
CA ASP A 30 -37.25 12.69 -41.87
C ASP A 30 -36.16 12.15 -40.92
N TRP A 31 -35.17 11.48 -41.53
CA TRP A 31 -34.03 10.89 -40.84
C TRP A 31 -33.18 11.94 -40.10
N ASP A 32 -33.21 13.20 -40.55
CA ASP A 32 -32.52 14.29 -39.86
C ASP A 32 -33.21 14.63 -38.53
N GLN A 33 -34.54 14.66 -38.51
CA GLN A 33 -35.32 14.84 -37.27
C GLN A 33 -35.13 13.67 -36.29
N VAL A 34 -35.04 12.44 -36.78
CA VAL A 34 -34.74 11.25 -35.96
C VAL A 34 -33.32 11.33 -35.37
N ASN A 35 -32.34 11.70 -36.19
CA ASN A 35 -30.95 11.86 -35.75
C ASN A 35 -30.79 13.02 -34.76
N GLN A 36 -31.53 14.11 -34.95
CA GLN A 36 -31.53 15.25 -34.04
C GLN A 36 -32.19 14.89 -32.70
N SER A 37 -33.31 14.14 -32.72
CA SER A 37 -33.93 13.61 -31.51
C SER A 37 -33.04 12.61 -30.76
N LEU A 38 -32.31 11.76 -31.48
CA LEU A 38 -31.33 10.83 -30.88
C LEU A 38 -30.12 11.59 -30.30
N ALA A 39 -29.64 12.63 -30.99
CA ALA A 39 -28.56 13.49 -30.51
C ALA A 39 -28.97 14.32 -29.29
N GLU A 40 -30.22 14.79 -29.22
CA GLU A 40 -30.78 15.49 -28.07
C GLU A 40 -30.99 14.54 -26.87
N GLN A 41 -31.44 13.30 -27.12
CA GLN A 41 -31.53 12.27 -26.09
C GLN A 41 -30.16 11.87 -25.55
N ASP A 42 -29.14 11.76 -26.41
CA ASP A 42 -27.76 11.49 -26.01
C ASP A 42 -27.14 12.68 -25.27
N ALA A 43 -27.36 13.92 -25.72
CA ALA A 43 -26.92 15.13 -25.04
C ALA A 43 -27.57 15.28 -23.64
N ALA A 44 -28.87 14.99 -23.52
CA ALA A 44 -29.59 14.97 -22.25
C ALA A 44 -29.12 13.84 -21.31
N SER A 45 -28.67 12.70 -21.86
CA SER A 45 -28.12 11.58 -21.10
C SER A 45 -26.70 11.85 -20.58
N VAL A 46 -25.91 12.64 -21.32
CA VAL A 46 -24.55 13.07 -20.95
C VAL A 46 -24.57 14.13 -19.85
N ALA A 47 -25.56 15.04 -19.86
CA ALA A 47 -25.68 16.13 -18.88
C ALA A 47 -25.98 15.67 -17.42
N ARG A 48 -26.41 14.42 -17.19
CA ARG A 48 -26.89 13.96 -15.87
C ARG A 48 -26.04 12.93 -15.13
N LYS A 49 -24.84 12.60 -15.60
CA LYS A 49 -23.86 11.89 -14.74
C LYS A 49 -23.00 12.89 -13.98
N ARG A 50 -23.58 13.55 -12.98
CA ARG A 50 -22.78 14.18 -11.91
C ARG A 50 -21.89 13.07 -11.32
N ARG A 51 -20.62 13.03 -11.73
CA ARG A 51 -19.60 12.21 -11.09
C ARG A 51 -19.67 12.58 -9.60
N ARG A 52 -20.05 11.62 -8.75
CA ARG A 52 -20.05 11.85 -7.29
C ARG A 52 -18.69 12.42 -6.92
N ALA A 53 -18.70 13.52 -6.17
CA ALA A 53 -17.46 14.13 -5.70
C ALA A 53 -16.59 13.05 -5.05
N PRO A 54 -15.28 12.99 -5.35
CA PRO A 54 -14.40 12.01 -4.75
C PRO A 54 -14.43 12.20 -3.23
N ILE A 55 -14.80 11.14 -2.50
CA ILE A 55 -14.77 11.15 -1.03
C ILE A 55 -13.31 11.33 -0.62
N ARG A 56 -12.97 12.48 -0.06
CA ARG A 56 -11.63 12.71 0.46
C ARG A 56 -11.58 12.19 1.89
N LEU A 57 -10.87 11.09 2.10
CA LEU A 57 -10.64 10.54 3.44
C LEU A 57 -9.75 11.49 4.25
N THR A 58 -10.13 11.67 5.51
CA THR A 58 -9.31 12.32 6.54
C THR A 58 -8.03 11.51 6.81
N LYS A 59 -7.07 12.10 7.53
CA LYS A 59 -5.82 11.41 7.91
C LYS A 59 -6.14 10.15 8.74
N ASP A 60 -7.00 10.30 9.75
CA ASP A 60 -7.36 9.22 10.66
C ASP A 60 -8.12 8.10 9.95
N GLU A 61 -8.98 8.42 8.99
CA GLU A 61 -9.65 7.42 8.15
C GLU A 61 -8.66 6.62 7.29
N LYS A 62 -7.64 7.27 6.72
CA LYS A 62 -6.59 6.58 5.95
C LYS A 62 -5.76 5.66 6.83
N GLU A 63 -5.44 6.09 8.05
CA GLU A 63 -4.73 5.26 9.04
C GLU A 63 -5.57 4.05 9.45
N ARG A 64 -6.86 4.25 9.73
CA ARG A 64 -7.82 3.18 10.01
C ARG A 64 -7.93 2.19 8.85
N GLU A 65 -8.05 2.68 7.62
CA GLU A 65 -8.12 1.85 6.42
C GLU A 65 -6.85 1.01 6.22
N LYS A 66 -5.68 1.61 6.43
CA LYS A 66 -4.40 0.90 6.39
C LYS A 66 -4.35 -0.20 7.46
N ALA A 67 -4.79 0.09 8.69
CA ALA A 67 -4.83 -0.89 9.78
C ALA A 67 -5.79 -2.05 9.49
N LEU A 68 -6.96 -1.77 8.91
CA LEU A 68 -7.92 -2.81 8.46
C LEU A 68 -7.31 -3.69 7.36
N HIS A 69 -6.63 -3.08 6.38
CA HIS A 69 -5.93 -3.80 5.31
C HIS A 69 -4.85 -4.73 5.87
N GLN A 70 -4.01 -4.23 6.79
CA GLN A 70 -2.99 -5.02 7.48
C GLN A 70 -3.60 -6.19 8.27
N THR A 71 -4.66 -5.92 9.03
CA THR A 71 -5.35 -6.94 9.84
C THR A 71 -5.90 -8.05 8.95
N HIS A 72 -6.55 -7.69 7.83
CA HIS A 72 -7.09 -8.67 6.91
C HIS A 72 -5.99 -9.52 6.26
N LEU A 73 -4.85 -8.92 5.88
CA LEU A 73 -3.69 -9.68 5.40
C LEU A 73 -3.21 -10.71 6.42
N LEU A 74 -3.12 -10.36 7.72
CA LEU A 74 -2.72 -11.30 8.77
C LEU A 74 -3.71 -12.46 8.91
N VAL A 75 -5.02 -12.16 8.92
CA VAL A 75 -6.06 -13.19 9.04
C VAL A 75 -6.02 -14.16 7.86
N LEU A 76 -5.87 -13.63 6.64
CA LEU A 76 -5.71 -14.45 5.44
C LEU A 76 -4.45 -15.32 5.55
N LEU A 77 -3.29 -14.72 5.88
CA LEU A 77 -2.02 -15.43 6.01
C LEU A 77 -2.07 -16.53 7.08
N ALA A 78 -2.58 -16.23 8.28
CA ALA A 78 -2.70 -17.19 9.38
C ALA A 78 -3.55 -18.41 8.99
N THR A 79 -4.62 -18.20 8.22
CA THR A 79 -5.44 -19.30 7.70
C THR A 79 -4.65 -20.19 6.74
N ARG A 80 -3.78 -19.59 5.90
CA ARG A 80 -2.96 -20.32 4.92
C ARG A 80 -1.84 -21.11 5.60
N ILE A 81 -1.25 -20.58 6.67
CA ILE A 81 -0.26 -21.29 7.50
C ILE A 81 -0.88 -22.56 8.11
N LYS A 82 -2.13 -22.48 8.60
CA LYS A 82 -2.85 -23.66 9.10
C LYS A 82 -3.01 -24.74 8.03
N TRP A 83 -3.36 -24.37 6.79
CA TRP A 83 -3.46 -25.34 5.70
C TRP A 83 -2.13 -25.92 5.25
N SER A 84 -1.06 -25.12 5.24
CA SER A 84 0.29 -25.63 5.03
C SER A 84 0.63 -26.70 6.09
N THR A 85 0.26 -26.48 7.35
CA THR A 85 0.41 -27.47 8.42
C THR A 85 -0.39 -28.75 8.17
N VAL A 86 -1.63 -28.66 7.71
CA VAL A 86 -2.44 -29.84 7.33
C VAL A 86 -1.77 -30.66 6.23
N SER A 87 -1.14 -30.03 5.24
CA SER A 87 -0.42 -30.75 4.17
C SER A 87 0.77 -31.59 4.67
N ARG A 88 1.25 -31.33 5.90
CA ARG A 88 2.36 -32.07 6.53
C ARG A 88 1.90 -33.24 7.40
N SER A 89 0.59 -33.48 7.50
CA SER A 89 0.05 -34.62 8.25
C SER A 89 0.58 -35.95 7.69
N GLN A 90 1.30 -36.72 8.51
CA GLN A 90 1.84 -38.02 8.11
C GLN A 90 0.74 -39.00 7.70
N LEU A 91 -0.39 -38.99 8.42
CA LEU A 91 -1.55 -39.82 8.07
C LEU A 91 -2.08 -39.49 6.67
N LEU A 92 -2.24 -38.19 6.38
CA LEU A 92 -2.71 -37.74 5.08
C LEU A 92 -1.75 -38.14 3.96
N ARG A 93 -0.45 -37.98 4.18
CA ARG A 93 0.61 -38.36 3.24
C ARG A 93 0.61 -39.86 2.97
N GLY A 94 0.51 -40.69 4.00
CA GLY A 94 0.46 -42.15 3.86
C GLY A 94 -0.78 -42.61 3.07
N LEU A 95 -1.95 -42.04 3.34
CA LEU A 95 -3.18 -42.32 2.59
C LEU A 95 -3.03 -41.92 1.11
N LEU A 96 -2.50 -40.74 0.82
CA LEU A 96 -2.30 -40.27 -0.55
C LEU A 96 -1.27 -41.12 -1.32
N LEU A 97 -0.20 -41.56 -0.65
CA LEU A 97 0.80 -42.44 -1.26
C LEU A 97 0.19 -43.81 -1.63
N SER A 98 -0.74 -44.32 -0.82
CA SER A 98 -1.45 -45.57 -1.16
C SER A 98 -2.28 -45.46 -2.44
N LEU A 99 -2.79 -44.25 -2.77
CA LEU A 99 -3.47 -44.02 -4.05
C LEU A 99 -2.51 -44.11 -5.24
N THR A 100 -1.27 -43.63 -5.10
CA THR A 100 -0.28 -43.72 -6.19
C THR A 100 0.18 -45.16 -6.46
N ALA A 101 0.12 -46.05 -5.46
CA ALA A 101 0.47 -47.46 -5.64
C ALA A 101 -0.51 -48.23 -6.54
N GLY A 102 -1.75 -47.73 -6.70
CA GLY A 102 -2.74 -48.30 -7.63
C GLY A 102 -2.65 -47.75 -9.05
N SER A 103 -1.67 -46.89 -9.36
CA SER A 103 -1.45 -46.35 -10.70
C SER A 103 -0.41 -47.15 -11.47
N ASP A 104 -0.55 -47.24 -12.79
CA ASP A 104 0.43 -47.92 -13.67
C ASP A 104 1.77 -47.18 -13.80
N VAL A 105 1.95 -46.07 -13.06
CA VAL A 105 3.11 -45.19 -13.14
C VAL A 105 3.91 -45.30 -11.85
N ASP A 106 5.17 -45.72 -11.95
CA ASP A 106 6.13 -45.57 -10.87
C ASP A 106 6.62 -44.13 -10.79
N PHE A 107 5.95 -43.31 -9.99
CA PHE A 107 6.29 -41.89 -9.82
C PHE A 107 7.72 -41.66 -9.30
N PHE A 108 8.32 -42.60 -8.55
CA PHE A 108 9.69 -42.45 -8.08
C PHE A 108 10.71 -42.65 -9.20
N ALA A 109 10.48 -43.64 -10.08
CA ALA A 109 11.30 -43.83 -11.27
C ALA A 109 11.09 -42.69 -12.27
N GLU A 110 9.83 -42.29 -12.50
CA GLU A 110 9.43 -41.26 -13.44
C GLU A 110 10.09 -39.90 -13.11
N MET A 111 10.03 -39.47 -11.86
CA MET A 111 10.62 -38.20 -11.41
C MET A 111 12.15 -38.17 -11.51
N LYS A 112 12.81 -39.34 -11.50
CA LYS A 112 14.26 -39.42 -11.72
C LYS A 112 14.61 -39.27 -13.20
N GLN A 113 13.85 -39.94 -14.08
CA GLN A 113 14.15 -40.06 -15.50
C GLN A 113 13.64 -38.88 -16.34
N GLN A 114 12.46 -38.35 -16.01
CA GLN A 114 11.84 -37.27 -16.78
C GLN A 114 12.09 -35.88 -16.16
N PRO A 115 11.85 -34.80 -16.93
CA PRO A 115 11.74 -33.46 -16.38
C PRO A 115 10.63 -33.39 -15.34
N LEU A 116 10.88 -32.72 -14.21
CA LEU A 116 9.93 -32.67 -13.10
C LEU A 116 8.57 -32.09 -13.52
N SER A 117 8.54 -31.12 -14.44
CA SER A 117 7.29 -30.56 -14.97
C SER A 117 6.38 -31.62 -15.60
N TYR A 118 6.94 -32.56 -16.36
CA TYR A 118 6.19 -33.65 -16.98
C TYR A 118 5.59 -34.58 -15.93
N SER A 119 6.42 -35.00 -14.96
CA SER A 119 5.97 -35.86 -13.85
C SER A 119 4.88 -35.19 -13.02
N LEU A 120 4.96 -33.86 -12.82
CA LEU A 120 3.93 -33.09 -12.12
C LEU A 120 2.62 -33.02 -12.90
N GLU A 121 2.65 -32.89 -14.24
CA GLU A 121 1.43 -32.96 -15.07
C GLU A 121 0.74 -34.33 -14.94
N LEU A 122 1.53 -35.41 -14.96
CA LEU A 122 1.03 -36.76 -14.78
C LEU A 122 0.43 -36.96 -13.38
N LEU A 123 1.08 -36.43 -12.35
CA LEU A 123 0.60 -36.45 -10.97
C LEU A 123 -0.71 -35.67 -10.80
N VAL A 124 -0.83 -34.49 -11.41
CA VAL A 124 -2.08 -33.70 -11.42
C VAL A 124 -3.20 -34.46 -12.11
N ARG A 125 -2.93 -35.11 -13.25
CA ARG A 125 -3.90 -35.95 -13.95
C ARG A 125 -4.34 -37.14 -13.11
N CYS A 126 -3.40 -37.83 -12.48
CA CYS A 126 -3.67 -38.97 -11.59
C CYS A 126 -4.55 -38.56 -10.41
N LEU A 127 -4.18 -37.49 -9.70
CA LEU A 127 -4.96 -36.95 -8.58
C LEU A 127 -6.38 -36.54 -9.03
N MET A 128 -6.50 -35.86 -10.17
CA MET A 128 -7.80 -35.48 -10.74
C MET A 128 -8.68 -36.68 -11.07
N ASN A 129 -8.10 -37.81 -11.45
CA ASN A 129 -8.84 -39.04 -11.73
C ASN A 129 -9.34 -39.70 -10.43
N PHE A 130 -8.52 -39.77 -9.38
CA PHE A 130 -8.96 -40.28 -8.07
C PHE A 130 -10.09 -39.45 -7.47
N PHE A 131 -10.02 -38.13 -7.65
CA PHE A 131 -11.02 -37.19 -7.15
C PHE A 131 -12.00 -36.73 -8.26
N PHE A 132 -12.19 -37.53 -9.32
CA PHE A 132 -12.96 -37.15 -10.51
C PHE A 132 -14.40 -36.72 -10.18
N ALA A 133 -15.03 -37.38 -9.20
CA ALA A 133 -16.38 -37.04 -8.73
C ALA A 133 -16.46 -35.73 -7.90
N ARG A 134 -15.35 -34.98 -7.77
CA ARG A 134 -15.18 -33.70 -7.03
C ARG A 134 -16.16 -33.51 -5.87
N LYS A 135 -16.14 -34.40 -4.88
CA LYS A 135 -16.73 -34.12 -3.57
C LYS A 135 -15.73 -33.28 -2.78
N GLY A 136 -16.14 -32.12 -2.29
CA GLY A 136 -15.27 -31.18 -1.56
C GLY A 136 -15.12 -29.82 -2.27
N ARG A 137 -14.20 -29.00 -1.75
CA ARG A 137 -13.92 -27.64 -2.25
C ARG A 137 -12.62 -27.63 -3.06
N ASP A 138 -12.54 -26.79 -4.09
CA ASP A 138 -11.38 -26.73 -5.00
C ASP A 138 -10.04 -26.53 -4.28
N TYR A 139 -10.01 -25.75 -3.19
CA TYR A 139 -8.78 -25.52 -2.42
C TYR A 139 -8.32 -26.76 -1.65
N GLU A 140 -9.23 -27.68 -1.30
CA GLU A 140 -8.91 -28.92 -0.60
C GLU A 140 -8.06 -29.82 -1.51
N LEU A 141 -8.37 -29.86 -2.81
CA LEU A 141 -7.60 -30.59 -3.81
C LEU A 141 -6.15 -30.09 -3.90
N THR A 142 -5.92 -28.77 -3.81
CA THR A 142 -4.57 -28.20 -3.78
C THR A 142 -3.81 -28.60 -2.52
N VAL A 143 -4.46 -28.62 -1.36
CA VAL A 143 -3.83 -29.07 -0.10
C VAL A 143 -3.49 -30.56 -0.15
N LEU A 144 -4.36 -31.38 -0.74
CA LEU A 144 -4.09 -32.80 -0.98
C LEU A 144 -2.90 -33.00 -1.92
N PHE A 145 -2.82 -32.22 -3.01
CA PHE A 145 -1.66 -32.27 -3.90
C PHE A 145 -0.36 -31.89 -3.19
N ALA A 146 -0.37 -30.83 -2.38
CA ALA A 146 0.78 -30.42 -1.58
C ALA A 146 1.23 -31.55 -0.63
N ALA A 147 0.28 -32.22 0.03
CA ALA A 147 0.57 -33.38 0.87
C ALA A 147 1.17 -34.54 0.06
N LEU A 148 0.64 -34.81 -1.13
CA LEU A 148 1.15 -35.86 -2.02
C LEU A 148 2.60 -35.55 -2.48
N CYS A 149 2.92 -34.29 -2.81
CA CYS A 149 4.29 -33.89 -3.09
C CYS A 149 5.22 -34.20 -1.90
N GLY A 150 4.79 -33.87 -0.68
CA GLY A 150 5.53 -34.20 0.54
C GLY A 150 5.66 -35.70 0.80
N ALA A 151 4.65 -36.51 0.42
CA ALA A 151 4.71 -37.97 0.51
C ALA A 151 5.73 -38.57 -0.47
N LEU A 152 5.87 -37.95 -1.64
CA LEU A 152 6.87 -38.28 -2.67
C LEU A 152 8.24 -37.64 -2.41
N GLN A 153 8.47 -37.09 -1.21
CA GLN A 153 9.72 -36.44 -0.81
C GLN A 153 10.14 -35.26 -1.68
N LEU A 154 9.18 -34.61 -2.36
CA LEU A 154 9.43 -33.38 -3.11
C LEU A 154 9.37 -32.18 -2.18
N ARG A 155 10.28 -31.22 -2.36
CA ARG A 155 10.15 -29.90 -1.74
C ARG A 155 9.01 -29.12 -2.38
N TYR A 156 8.07 -28.68 -1.58
CA TYR A 156 6.88 -27.97 -2.05
C TYR A 156 6.54 -26.76 -1.18
N ARG A 157 5.68 -25.91 -1.72
CA ARG A 157 5.07 -24.81 -0.98
C ARG A 157 3.66 -24.55 -1.44
N LEU A 158 2.82 -24.12 -0.51
CA LEU A 158 1.45 -23.72 -0.76
C LEU A 158 1.45 -22.24 -1.13
N THR A 159 1.04 -21.90 -2.34
CA THR A 159 1.04 -20.53 -2.85
C THR A 159 -0.37 -19.98 -2.92
N CYS A 160 -0.56 -18.77 -2.45
CA CYS A 160 -1.87 -18.18 -2.36
C CYS A 160 -1.90 -16.69 -2.68
N ALA A 161 -2.96 -16.27 -3.36
CA ALA A 161 -3.33 -14.87 -3.46
C ALA A 161 -3.99 -14.43 -2.16
N LEU A 162 -3.35 -13.53 -1.43
CA LEU A 162 -3.98 -12.80 -0.34
C LEU A 162 -4.73 -11.66 -1.01
N ASP A 163 -6.04 -11.83 -1.19
CA ASP A 163 -6.93 -10.81 -1.72
C ASP A 163 -7.58 -10.05 -0.56
N PRO A 164 -6.89 -9.08 0.08
CA PRO A 164 -7.56 -8.24 1.05
C PRO A 164 -8.68 -7.50 0.32
N LEU A 165 -9.82 -7.35 0.98
CA LEU A 165 -10.90 -6.48 0.53
C LEU A 165 -10.30 -5.16 0.04
N LEU A 166 -10.44 -4.91 -1.26
CA LEU A 166 -9.86 -3.74 -1.90
C LEU A 166 -10.46 -2.48 -1.27
N VAL A 167 -9.74 -1.91 -0.32
CA VAL A 167 -9.90 -0.50 0.03
C VAL A 167 -9.34 0.26 -1.16
N GLN A 168 -10.22 0.74 -2.03
CA GLN A 168 -9.77 1.62 -3.10
C GLN A 168 -9.19 2.88 -2.45
N LYS A 169 -7.94 3.21 -2.76
CA LYS A 169 -7.26 4.40 -2.22
C LYS A 169 -8.16 5.63 -2.41
N GLY A 170 -8.62 6.22 -1.30
CA GLY A 170 -9.54 7.37 -1.35
C GLY A 170 -11.04 7.01 -1.37
N LYS A 171 -11.45 5.81 -0.93
CA LYS A 171 -12.85 5.46 -0.72
C LYS A 171 -13.03 4.70 0.59
N ALA A 172 -14.00 5.13 1.39
CA ALA A 172 -14.36 4.51 2.65
C ALA A 172 -14.56 2.99 2.50
N PHE A 173 -13.95 2.20 3.39
CA PHE A 173 -14.10 0.73 3.47
C PHE A 173 -15.56 0.25 3.36
N GLU A 174 -16.51 0.94 4.00
CA GLU A 174 -17.95 0.59 3.93
C GLU A 174 -18.56 0.69 2.52
N SER A 175 -17.98 1.51 1.65
CA SER A 175 -18.48 1.68 0.27
C SER A 175 -18.29 0.42 -0.58
N SER A 176 -17.35 -0.45 -0.21
CA SER A 176 -17.12 -1.76 -0.85
C SER A 176 -18.24 -2.76 -0.58
N PHE A 177 -19.05 -2.55 0.47
CA PHE A 177 -20.18 -3.43 0.83
C PHE A 177 -21.55 -2.89 0.38
N LYS A 178 -21.66 -1.59 0.09
CA LYS A 178 -22.94 -0.95 -0.30
C LYS A 178 -23.23 -1.11 -1.80
N GLN A 179 -23.46 -2.34 -2.29
CA GLN A 179 -24.13 -2.55 -3.58
C GLN A 179 -25.65 -2.38 -3.42
N LYS A 180 -26.20 -1.16 -3.53
CA LYS A 180 -27.65 -1.00 -3.69
C LYS A 180 -28.07 -1.55 -5.07
N PRO A 181 -29.01 -2.51 -5.16
CA PRO A 181 -29.47 -3.01 -6.44
C PRO A 181 -30.32 -1.93 -7.12
N THR A 182 -29.86 -1.40 -8.24
CA THR A 182 -30.66 -0.50 -9.09
C THR A 182 -31.74 -1.31 -9.82
N LYS A 183 -32.95 -0.75 -9.99
CA LYS A 183 -34.11 -1.44 -10.60
C LYS A 183 -33.80 -2.03 -12.00
N ARG A 184 -32.93 -1.38 -12.80
CA ARG A 184 -32.42 -1.90 -14.08
C ARG A 184 -31.61 -3.20 -13.99
N ARG A 185 -31.03 -3.50 -12.81
CA ARG A 185 -30.22 -4.72 -12.56
C ARG A 185 -31.09 -5.94 -12.21
N ARG A 186 -32.39 -5.78 -11.93
CA ARG A 186 -33.33 -6.90 -11.73
C ARG A 186 -33.75 -7.53 -13.07
N ALA A 187 -34.08 -6.73 -14.08
CA ALA A 187 -34.45 -7.23 -15.41
C ALA A 187 -33.28 -7.95 -16.11
N ARG A 188 -32.06 -7.38 -16.03
CA ARG A 188 -30.85 -8.02 -16.56
C ARG A 188 -30.45 -9.28 -15.79
N LYS A 189 -30.81 -9.40 -14.51
CA LYS A 189 -30.58 -10.60 -13.70
C LYS A 189 -31.42 -11.77 -14.17
N ILE A 190 -32.67 -11.54 -14.59
CA ILE A 190 -33.56 -12.61 -15.05
C ILE A 190 -33.05 -13.16 -16.40
N ALA A 191 -32.70 -12.27 -17.34
CA ALA A 191 -32.10 -12.67 -18.62
C ALA A 191 -30.70 -13.33 -18.46
N ASP A 192 -29.85 -12.82 -17.56
CA ASP A 192 -28.55 -13.44 -17.25
C ASP A 192 -28.67 -14.79 -16.51
N THR A 193 -29.73 -15.01 -15.74
CA THR A 193 -29.95 -16.27 -15.00
C THR A 193 -30.33 -17.40 -15.96
N ILE A 194 -31.00 -17.08 -17.08
CA ILE A 194 -31.38 -18.04 -18.12
C ILE A 194 -30.17 -18.38 -19.03
N LEU A 195 -29.28 -17.43 -19.31
CA LEU A 195 -28.06 -17.68 -20.11
C LEU A 195 -26.85 -18.22 -19.32
N LYS A 196 -26.80 -18.09 -17.99
CA LYS A 196 -25.64 -18.53 -17.16
C LYS A 196 -25.91 -19.84 -16.42
N LYS A 197 -26.16 -20.92 -17.17
CA LYS A 197 -25.76 -22.28 -16.75
C LYS A 197 -24.26 -22.57 -16.98
N LYS A 198 -23.42 -21.54 -17.14
CA LYS A 198 -21.95 -21.70 -17.03
C LYS A 198 -21.60 -21.80 -15.55
N LYS A 199 -20.98 -22.93 -15.15
CA LYS A 199 -20.37 -23.18 -13.83
C LYS A 199 -19.88 -21.88 -13.20
N LYS A 200 -20.33 -21.59 -11.97
CA LYS A 200 -19.73 -20.52 -11.13
C LYS A 200 -18.21 -20.64 -11.27
N ILE A 201 -17.58 -19.66 -11.89
CA ILE A 201 -16.12 -19.58 -11.96
C ILE A 201 -15.67 -19.39 -10.51
N GLY A 202 -15.15 -20.46 -9.91
CA GLY A 202 -14.57 -20.39 -8.57
C GLY A 202 -13.48 -19.33 -8.57
N VAL A 203 -13.41 -18.50 -7.54
CA VAL A 203 -12.25 -17.62 -7.37
C VAL A 203 -11.11 -18.52 -6.90
N PHE A 204 -10.17 -18.81 -7.80
CA PHE A 204 -9.02 -19.66 -7.52
C PHE A 204 -7.90 -18.78 -6.95
N TRP A 205 -7.63 -18.96 -5.66
CA TRP A 205 -6.65 -18.19 -4.88
C TRP A 205 -5.56 -19.08 -4.27
N LEU A 206 -5.53 -20.38 -4.57
CA LEU A 206 -4.61 -21.37 -4.01
C LEU A 206 -4.07 -22.32 -5.07
N TRP A 207 -2.76 -22.50 -5.10
CA TRP A 207 -2.06 -23.47 -5.94
C TRP A 207 -0.77 -23.91 -5.24
N CYS A 208 0.03 -24.76 -5.87
CA CYS A 208 1.30 -25.22 -5.33
C CYS A 208 2.47 -24.70 -6.16
N GLU A 209 3.64 -24.64 -5.53
CA GLU A 209 4.92 -24.56 -6.22
C GLU A 209 5.80 -25.71 -5.73
N VAL A 210 6.46 -26.40 -6.65
CA VAL A 210 7.32 -27.54 -6.36
C VAL A 210 8.74 -27.20 -6.80
N LEU A 211 9.73 -27.40 -5.94
CA LEU A 211 11.11 -27.09 -6.26
C LEU A 211 11.68 -28.20 -7.15
N ASP A 212 12.12 -27.84 -8.34
CA ASP A 212 13.01 -28.68 -9.13
C ASP A 212 14.43 -28.52 -8.61
N GLU A 213 14.93 -29.54 -7.92
CA GLU A 213 16.26 -29.51 -7.34
C GLU A 213 17.39 -29.54 -8.37
N LYS A 214 17.12 -30.00 -9.61
CA LYS A 214 18.09 -30.04 -10.71
C LYS A 214 18.33 -28.63 -11.26
N THR A 215 17.25 -27.88 -11.50
CA THR A 215 17.32 -26.51 -12.04
C THR A 215 17.33 -25.43 -10.96
N LYS A 216 17.15 -25.79 -9.69
CA LYS A 216 16.97 -24.87 -8.55
C LYS A 216 15.85 -23.85 -8.79
N SER A 217 14.79 -24.26 -9.50
CA SER A 217 13.67 -23.41 -9.87
C SER A 217 12.36 -23.95 -9.32
N TRP A 218 11.46 -23.04 -8.94
CA TRP A 218 10.14 -23.41 -8.44
C TRP A 218 9.15 -23.50 -9.60
N ILE A 219 8.58 -24.69 -9.80
CA ILE A 219 7.58 -24.98 -10.82
C ILE A 219 6.18 -24.69 -10.27
N HIS A 220 5.44 -23.80 -10.92
CA HIS A 220 4.03 -23.53 -10.64
C HIS A 220 3.14 -24.75 -10.95
N VAL A 221 2.22 -25.08 -10.06
CA VAL A 221 1.22 -26.14 -10.24
C VAL A 221 -0.16 -25.70 -9.74
N ASP A 222 -1.06 -25.31 -10.65
CA ASP A 222 -2.49 -25.13 -10.39
C ASP A 222 -3.23 -26.42 -10.75
N VAL A 223 -3.45 -27.25 -9.73
CA VAL A 223 -4.10 -28.56 -9.87
C VAL A 223 -5.52 -28.39 -10.42
N VAL A 224 -6.26 -27.40 -9.90
CA VAL A 224 -7.69 -27.22 -10.19
C VAL A 224 -7.92 -26.86 -11.65
N ARG A 225 -7.04 -26.02 -12.20
CA ARG A 225 -7.03 -25.59 -13.60
C ARG A 225 -6.15 -26.44 -14.50
N ARG A 226 -5.39 -27.38 -13.94
CA ARG A 226 -4.45 -28.27 -14.65
C ARG A 226 -3.36 -27.49 -15.39
N LEU A 227 -2.79 -26.48 -14.73
CA LEU A 227 -1.68 -25.69 -15.26
C LEU A 227 -0.40 -26.06 -14.53
N VAL A 228 0.62 -26.49 -15.27
CA VAL A 228 1.96 -26.77 -14.75
C VAL A 228 2.97 -25.89 -15.50
N GLY A 229 3.88 -25.26 -14.77
CA GLY A 229 4.93 -24.42 -15.35
C GLY A 229 4.45 -23.09 -15.97
N ARG A 230 3.18 -22.70 -15.76
CA ARG A 230 2.57 -21.51 -16.39
C ARG A 230 2.05 -20.47 -15.39
N PRO A 231 2.92 -19.85 -14.56
CA PRO A 231 2.47 -18.95 -13.48
C PRO A 231 1.78 -17.67 -13.99
N GLN A 232 2.21 -17.14 -15.13
CA GLN A 232 1.66 -15.89 -15.68
C GLN A 232 0.24 -16.05 -16.26
N GLU A 233 -0.22 -17.28 -16.52
CA GLU A 233 -1.60 -17.55 -16.95
C GLU A 233 -2.60 -17.48 -15.79
N VAL A 234 -2.14 -17.56 -14.53
CA VAL A 234 -3.01 -17.60 -13.35
C VAL A 234 -3.77 -16.28 -13.18
N GLU A 235 -3.12 -15.13 -13.37
CA GLU A 235 -3.76 -13.81 -13.20
C GLU A 235 -4.85 -13.54 -14.26
N PRO A 236 -4.60 -13.68 -15.58
CA PRO A 236 -5.63 -13.48 -16.60
C PRO A 236 -6.88 -14.33 -16.40
N LEU A 237 -6.72 -15.57 -15.93
CA LEU A 237 -7.82 -16.51 -15.67
C LEU A 237 -8.72 -16.11 -14.48
N ARG A 238 -8.32 -15.11 -13.68
CA ARG A 238 -9.18 -14.51 -12.65
C ARG A 238 -10.06 -13.38 -13.21
N GLY A 239 -9.80 -12.95 -14.44
CA GLY A 239 -10.51 -11.87 -15.12
C GLY A 239 -9.89 -10.49 -14.88
N LYS A 240 -10.19 -9.54 -15.78
CA LYS A 240 -9.56 -8.20 -15.84
C LYS A 240 -9.64 -7.35 -14.55
N ALA A 241 -10.59 -7.67 -13.66
CA ALA A 241 -10.81 -6.95 -12.40
C ALA A 241 -10.06 -7.55 -11.20
N ALA A 242 -9.50 -8.76 -11.33
CA ALA A 242 -8.90 -9.52 -10.22
C ALA A 242 -7.37 -9.62 -10.39
N ARG A 243 -6.69 -8.47 -10.34
CA ARG A 243 -5.24 -8.39 -10.31
C ARG A 243 -4.68 -8.92 -8.99
N PHE A 244 -3.48 -9.46 -9.02
CA PHE A 244 -2.76 -9.81 -7.81
C PHE A 244 -2.18 -8.57 -7.14
N SER A 245 -2.38 -8.48 -5.83
CA SER A 245 -1.69 -7.49 -4.99
C SER A 245 -0.61 -8.21 -4.18
N TYR A 246 -0.98 -9.29 -3.48
CA TYR A 246 -0.09 -10.09 -2.68
C TYR A 246 -0.29 -11.57 -2.99
N VAL A 247 0.77 -12.23 -3.44
CA VAL A 247 0.84 -13.68 -3.63
C VAL A 247 1.97 -14.18 -2.74
N ILE A 248 1.60 -14.93 -1.70
CA ILE A 248 2.53 -15.44 -0.71
C ILE A 248 2.61 -16.95 -0.85
N SER A 249 3.84 -17.46 -0.89
CA SER A 249 4.15 -18.87 -0.82
C SER A 249 4.61 -19.25 0.58
N ILE A 250 4.05 -20.34 1.10
CA ILE A 250 4.36 -20.91 2.41
C ILE A 250 5.00 -22.26 2.19
N GLN A 251 6.29 -22.36 2.46
CA GLN A 251 7.05 -23.59 2.27
C GLN A 251 6.71 -24.65 3.32
N ASP A 252 7.03 -25.91 3.02
CA ASP A 252 6.90 -27.05 3.92
C ASP A 252 7.69 -26.93 5.24
N ASN A 253 8.70 -26.06 5.28
CA ASN A 253 9.44 -25.67 6.48
C ASN A 253 8.99 -24.32 7.08
N GLU A 254 7.79 -23.87 6.74
CA GLU A 254 7.16 -22.63 7.21
C GLU A 254 7.79 -21.32 6.72
N LEU A 255 8.78 -21.38 5.82
CA LEU A 255 9.31 -20.16 5.19
C LEU A 255 8.25 -19.43 4.36
N LEU A 256 8.15 -18.12 4.57
CA LEU A 256 7.27 -17.24 3.82
C LEU A 256 8.04 -16.49 2.71
N VAL A 257 7.51 -16.50 1.49
CA VAL A 257 8.09 -15.75 0.36
C VAL A 257 6.99 -14.99 -0.38
N ASP A 258 7.20 -13.69 -0.62
CA ASP A 258 6.34 -12.91 -1.53
C ASP A 258 6.76 -13.16 -2.98
N VAL A 259 5.99 -14.01 -3.66
CA VAL A 259 6.27 -14.48 -5.02
C VAL A 259 5.45 -13.75 -6.07
N THR A 260 4.83 -12.64 -5.70
CA THR A 260 3.88 -11.92 -6.56
C THR A 260 4.44 -11.64 -7.94
N SER A 261 5.69 -11.19 -8.07
CA SER A 261 6.32 -10.88 -9.36
C SER A 261 6.39 -12.07 -10.33
N ARG A 262 6.31 -13.31 -9.84
CA ARG A 262 6.20 -14.50 -10.71
C ARG A 262 4.85 -14.62 -11.41
N TYR A 263 3.80 -14.09 -10.81
CA TYR A 263 2.42 -14.24 -11.26
C TYR A 263 1.84 -12.98 -11.93
N THR A 264 2.50 -11.82 -11.80
CA THR A 264 2.10 -10.57 -12.45
C THR A 264 3.13 -10.11 -13.46
N VAL A 265 2.70 -9.89 -14.71
CA VAL A 265 3.52 -9.23 -15.72
C VAL A 265 3.53 -7.70 -15.54
N GLN A 266 2.45 -7.13 -14.98
CA GLN A 266 2.30 -5.69 -14.78
C GLN A 266 2.60 -5.29 -13.33
N TRP A 267 3.84 -5.47 -12.88
CA TRP A 267 4.25 -5.23 -11.48
C TRP A 267 3.83 -3.85 -10.97
N SER A 268 3.97 -2.80 -11.79
CA SER A 268 3.55 -1.44 -11.44
C SER A 268 2.10 -1.35 -10.99
N LYS A 269 1.19 -2.05 -11.67
CA LYS A 269 -0.24 -2.06 -11.32
C LYS A 269 -0.51 -2.86 -10.05
N SER A 270 0.24 -3.93 -9.84
CA SER A 270 0.15 -4.74 -8.63
C SER A 270 0.64 -3.95 -7.42
N LEU A 271 1.75 -3.20 -7.57
CA LEU A 271 2.29 -2.31 -6.56
C LEU A 271 1.31 -1.19 -6.15
N GLU A 272 0.55 -0.63 -7.10
CA GLU A 272 -0.48 0.37 -6.80
C GLU A 272 -1.58 -0.15 -5.84
N LEU A 273 -1.83 -1.45 -5.82
CA LEU A 273 -2.82 -2.09 -4.96
C LEU A 273 -2.28 -2.39 -3.54
N ARG A 274 -0.98 -2.23 -3.30
CA ARG A 274 -0.32 -2.61 -2.05
C ARG A 274 -0.29 -1.45 -1.03
N LEU A 275 -1.33 -1.33 -0.21
CA LEU A 275 -1.40 -0.30 0.85
C LEU A 275 -0.39 -0.50 2.00
N ALA A 276 0.13 -1.72 2.16
CA ALA A 276 1.02 -2.10 3.27
C ALA A 276 2.27 -2.88 2.81
N ASP A 277 2.82 -2.57 1.62
CA ASP A 277 3.96 -3.30 1.02
C ASP A 277 5.17 -3.42 1.96
N SER A 278 5.72 -2.30 2.43
CA SER A 278 6.90 -2.29 3.31
C SER A 278 6.67 -2.99 4.63
N TRP A 279 5.47 -2.81 5.21
CA TRP A 279 5.08 -3.47 6.45
C TRP A 279 4.99 -4.99 6.27
N LEU A 280 4.41 -5.49 5.18
CA LEU A 280 4.32 -6.92 4.93
C LEU A 280 5.71 -7.55 4.71
N LYS A 281 6.60 -6.84 4.01
CA LYS A 281 8.01 -7.25 3.87
C LYS A 281 8.69 -7.44 5.23
N GLN A 282 8.51 -6.49 6.15
CA GLN A 282 9.03 -6.60 7.53
C GLN A 282 8.38 -7.73 8.33
N VAL A 283 7.08 -8.00 8.11
CA VAL A 283 6.41 -9.15 8.75
C VAL A 283 6.98 -10.47 8.25
N ILE A 284 7.18 -10.61 6.94
CA ILE A 284 7.77 -11.81 6.33
C ILE A 284 9.22 -12.00 6.79
N GLU A 285 10.01 -10.93 6.81
CA GLU A 285 11.40 -10.95 7.28
C GLU A 285 11.48 -11.44 8.73
N ARG A 286 10.72 -10.82 9.64
CA ARG A 286 10.66 -11.25 11.04
C ARG A 286 10.16 -12.67 11.23
N PHE A 287 9.18 -13.10 10.43
CA PHE A 287 8.68 -14.48 10.49
C PHE A 287 9.76 -15.50 10.09
N ASN A 288 10.68 -15.09 9.23
CA ASN A 288 11.76 -15.94 8.73
C ASN A 288 13.08 -15.79 9.52
N ASP A 289 13.16 -14.97 10.57
CA ASP A 289 14.42 -14.67 11.29
C ASP A 289 15.07 -15.94 11.86
N ASP A 290 14.26 -16.88 12.35
CA ASP A 290 14.71 -18.15 12.94
C ASP A 290 15.20 -19.18 11.88
N ALA A 291 14.95 -18.93 10.59
CA ALA A 291 15.26 -19.87 9.51
C ALA A 291 16.69 -19.71 8.96
N MET A 292 17.68 -19.75 9.84
CA MET A 292 19.10 -19.52 9.51
C MET A 292 19.65 -20.45 8.41
N ILE A 293 19.15 -21.69 8.33
CA ILE A 293 19.68 -22.76 7.48
C ILE A 293 19.47 -22.50 5.96
N GLN A 294 18.51 -21.67 5.56
CA GLN A 294 18.17 -21.47 4.13
C GLN A 294 18.39 -20.04 3.61
N ARG A 295 19.21 -19.22 4.29
CA ARG A 295 19.46 -17.82 3.87
C ARG A 295 19.96 -17.69 2.43
N GLY A 296 20.95 -18.51 2.03
CA GLY A 296 21.53 -18.43 0.67
C GLY A 296 20.52 -18.69 -0.45
N ALA A 297 19.79 -19.80 -0.38
CA ALA A 297 18.77 -20.14 -1.38
C ALA A 297 17.62 -19.11 -1.42
N LEU A 298 17.25 -18.55 -0.26
CA LEU A 298 16.25 -17.49 -0.16
C LEU A 298 16.75 -16.18 -0.79
N GLU A 299 18.02 -15.83 -0.61
CA GLU A 299 18.63 -14.66 -1.23
C GLU A 299 18.67 -14.77 -2.75
N ASP A 300 19.01 -15.94 -3.28
CA ASP A 300 19.02 -16.17 -4.73
C ASP A 300 17.61 -16.14 -5.34
N GLU A 301 16.61 -16.71 -4.64
CA GLU A 301 15.20 -16.55 -5.07
C GLU A 301 14.75 -15.09 -5.01
N LYS A 302 15.13 -14.33 -3.96
CA LYS A 302 14.82 -12.89 -3.87
C LYS A 302 15.39 -12.12 -5.05
N LYS A 303 16.64 -12.40 -5.46
CA LYS A 303 17.24 -11.79 -6.66
C LYS A 303 16.46 -12.13 -7.92
N SER A 304 16.13 -13.40 -8.13
CA SER A 304 15.32 -13.85 -9.29
C SER A 304 13.95 -13.16 -9.33
N LEU A 305 13.26 -13.06 -8.19
CA LEU A 305 11.97 -12.38 -8.09
C LEU A 305 12.08 -10.86 -8.30
N GLU A 306 13.21 -10.25 -7.97
CA GLU A 306 13.48 -8.84 -8.25
C GLU A 306 13.75 -8.61 -9.74
N THR A 307 14.51 -9.48 -10.40
CA THR A 307 14.72 -9.44 -11.85
C THR A 307 13.39 -9.44 -12.60
N LEU A 308 12.43 -10.29 -12.20
CA LEU A 308 11.10 -10.32 -12.81
C LEU A 308 10.31 -9.00 -12.68
N LYS A 309 10.59 -8.18 -11.66
CA LYS A 309 9.98 -6.84 -11.53
C LYS A 309 10.64 -5.88 -12.52
N LEU A 310 11.97 -5.95 -12.61
CA LEU A 310 12.79 -5.13 -13.51
C LEU A 310 12.52 -5.44 -14.99
N ASP A 311 12.08 -6.66 -15.30
CA ASP A 311 11.71 -7.10 -16.66
C ASP A 311 10.35 -6.54 -17.13
N GLU A 312 9.61 -5.77 -16.31
CA GLU A 312 8.39 -5.09 -16.76
C GLU A 312 8.73 -4.11 -17.89
N GLY A 313 8.27 -4.41 -19.11
CA GLY A 313 8.51 -3.58 -20.29
C GLY A 313 7.87 -2.18 -20.20
N MET A 314 8.30 -1.29 -21.10
CA MET A 314 7.79 0.09 -21.14
C MET A 314 6.26 0.12 -21.32
N PRO A 315 5.55 1.01 -20.60
CA PRO A 315 4.13 1.23 -20.80
C PRO A 315 3.76 1.58 -22.24
N THR A 316 2.60 1.10 -22.68
CA THR A 316 2.05 1.39 -24.01
C THR A 316 1.17 2.65 -24.04
N SER A 317 1.02 3.35 -22.92
CA SER A 317 0.20 4.57 -22.83
C SER A 317 0.82 5.61 -21.91
N VAL A 318 0.54 6.89 -22.19
CA VAL A 318 1.02 8.03 -21.40
C VAL A 318 0.65 7.89 -19.93
N GLU A 319 -0.62 7.57 -19.62
CA GLU A 319 -1.06 7.40 -18.23
C GLU A 319 -0.35 6.21 -17.53
N GLY A 320 0.04 5.19 -18.30
CA GLY A 320 0.84 4.07 -17.78
C GLY A 320 2.17 4.52 -17.20
N PHE A 321 2.86 5.48 -17.82
CA PHE A 321 4.13 6.03 -17.32
C PHE A 321 3.99 6.89 -16.06
N ARG A 322 2.79 7.33 -15.68
CA ARG A 322 2.60 8.23 -14.53
C ARG A 322 2.92 7.55 -13.20
N LYS A 323 2.57 6.27 -13.09
CA LYS A 323 2.72 5.46 -11.88
C LYS A 323 3.53 4.19 -12.08
N HIS A 324 4.14 4.04 -13.26
CA HIS A 324 5.07 2.94 -13.50
C HIS A 324 6.22 2.98 -12.48
N HIS A 325 6.69 1.81 -12.04
CA HIS A 325 7.72 1.74 -11.02
C HIS A 325 9.12 2.06 -11.56
N LEU A 326 9.43 1.63 -12.79
CA LEU A 326 10.73 1.86 -13.44
C LEU A 326 10.82 3.09 -14.32
N TYR A 327 9.80 3.39 -15.13
CA TYR A 327 9.89 4.39 -16.19
C TYR A 327 9.04 5.62 -15.88
N CYS A 328 9.49 6.76 -16.34
CA CYS A 328 8.73 7.99 -16.30
C CYS A 328 8.96 8.82 -17.58
N LEU A 329 7.98 9.66 -17.89
CA LEU A 329 8.11 10.71 -18.88
C LEU A 329 8.39 12.03 -18.16
N GLU A 330 9.20 12.89 -18.78
CA GLU A 330 9.55 14.20 -18.21
C GLU A 330 8.33 15.07 -17.89
N ARG A 331 7.27 14.96 -18.69
CA ARG A 331 6.01 15.69 -18.47
C ARG A 331 5.28 15.33 -17.17
N HIS A 332 5.65 14.23 -16.51
CA HIS A 332 5.06 13.80 -15.24
C HIS A 332 5.83 14.28 -14.01
N LEU A 333 6.99 14.93 -14.20
CA LEU A 333 7.78 15.46 -13.09
C LEU A 333 7.03 16.60 -12.38
N GLY A 334 7.08 16.57 -11.05
CA GLY A 334 6.58 17.65 -10.22
C GLY A 334 7.38 18.94 -10.39
N GLN A 335 6.83 20.05 -9.88
CA GLN A 335 7.53 21.34 -9.87
C GLN A 335 8.85 21.28 -9.09
N LEU A 336 8.90 20.50 -8.01
CA LEU A 336 10.07 20.31 -7.14
C LEU A 336 10.89 19.05 -7.49
N GLU A 337 10.82 18.59 -8.73
CA GLU A 337 11.53 17.41 -9.20
C GLU A 337 12.29 17.74 -10.50
N CYS A 338 13.40 17.03 -10.72
CA CYS A 338 14.08 16.97 -12.02
C CYS A 338 14.69 15.58 -12.24
N LEU A 339 15.35 15.42 -13.38
CA LEU A 339 16.07 14.20 -13.75
C LEU A 339 17.58 14.38 -13.56
N HIS A 340 18.19 13.53 -12.74
CA HIS A 340 19.64 13.47 -12.57
C HIS A 340 20.11 12.04 -12.21
N PRO A 341 21.07 11.45 -12.97
CA PRO A 341 21.56 11.94 -14.26
C PRO A 341 20.44 11.96 -15.31
N ARG A 342 20.50 12.88 -16.26
CA ARG A 342 19.53 12.97 -17.35
C ARG A 342 19.86 11.95 -18.45
N LYS A 343 19.67 10.67 -18.16
CA LYS A 343 19.95 9.56 -19.09
C LYS A 343 18.65 9.02 -19.71
N VAL A 344 18.52 9.18 -21.03
CA VAL A 344 17.41 8.62 -21.81
C VAL A 344 17.61 7.12 -21.94
N VAL A 345 16.57 6.32 -21.65
CA VAL A 345 16.59 4.86 -21.76
C VAL A 345 15.74 4.32 -22.91
N GLY A 346 14.94 5.18 -23.54
CA GLY A 346 14.14 4.81 -24.71
C GLY A 346 13.28 5.97 -25.19
N LEU A 347 12.46 5.69 -26.20
CA LEU A 347 11.51 6.64 -26.77
C LEU A 347 10.09 6.05 -26.73
N PHE A 348 9.11 6.88 -26.36
CA PHE A 348 7.69 6.55 -26.44
C PHE A 348 6.99 7.64 -27.25
N ASN A 349 6.49 7.31 -28.44
CA ASN A 349 5.88 8.27 -29.37
C ASN A 349 6.75 9.52 -29.59
N GLY A 350 8.05 9.33 -29.78
CA GLY A 350 9.05 10.41 -29.92
C GLY A 350 9.43 11.13 -28.62
N GLN A 351 8.79 10.84 -27.49
CA GLN A 351 9.12 11.42 -26.19
C GLN A 351 10.22 10.62 -25.49
N PRO A 352 11.27 11.26 -24.94
CA PRO A 352 12.30 10.56 -24.18
C PRO A 352 11.73 9.96 -22.89
N VAL A 353 12.04 8.68 -22.69
CA VAL A 353 11.71 7.91 -21.49
C VAL A 353 12.94 7.88 -20.58
N PHE A 354 12.71 8.07 -19.28
CA PHE A 354 13.75 8.06 -18.26
C PHE A 354 13.46 7.02 -17.20
N LEU A 355 14.48 6.56 -16.48
CA LEU A 355 14.30 5.76 -15.28
C LEU A 355 13.78 6.64 -14.14
N ARG A 356 12.87 6.08 -13.36
CA ARG A 356 12.21 6.74 -12.25
C ARG A 356 13.14 6.98 -11.08
N GLU A 357 14.18 6.14 -10.95
CA GLU A 357 15.29 6.36 -10.00
C GLU A 357 16.09 7.64 -10.27
N HIS A 358 16.08 8.13 -11.52
CA HIS A 358 16.71 9.41 -11.86
C HIS A 358 15.85 10.62 -11.45
N ILE A 359 14.60 10.42 -11.02
CA ILE A 359 13.80 11.51 -10.46
C ILE A 359 14.41 11.89 -9.12
N GLN A 360 14.92 13.11 -9.04
CA GLN A 360 15.51 13.63 -7.83
C GLN A 360 14.67 14.77 -7.26
N PRO A 361 14.45 14.78 -5.93
CA PRO A 361 13.77 15.87 -5.26
C PRO A 361 14.68 17.11 -5.24
N LEU A 362 14.07 18.26 -5.49
CA LEU A 362 14.72 19.55 -5.44
C LEU A 362 14.21 20.37 -4.26
N GLN A 363 15.13 21.09 -3.62
CA GLN A 363 14.81 22.02 -2.53
C GLN A 363 15.58 23.34 -2.72
N SER A 364 15.09 24.42 -2.12
CA SER A 364 15.85 25.67 -2.05
C SER A 364 17.08 25.49 -1.16
N ALA A 365 18.08 26.36 -1.32
CA ALA A 365 19.27 26.35 -0.48
C ALA A 365 18.92 26.46 1.01
N PHE A 366 17.92 27.28 1.35
CA PHE A 366 17.40 27.43 2.71
C PHE A 366 16.84 26.12 3.28
N LYS A 367 16.03 25.41 2.48
CA LYS A 367 15.44 24.14 2.92
C LYS A 367 16.47 23.02 3.01
N TRP A 368 17.48 22.99 2.13
CA TRP A 368 18.63 22.10 2.29
C TRP A 368 19.38 22.37 3.59
N ARG A 369 19.57 23.65 3.96
CA ARG A 369 20.20 24.02 5.24
C ARG A 369 19.46 23.42 6.42
N ARG A 370 18.14 23.55 6.48
CA ARG A 370 17.31 22.91 7.53
C ARG A 370 17.41 21.38 7.54
N LEU A 371 17.74 20.75 6.42
CA LEU A 371 18.01 19.32 6.31
C LEU A 371 19.46 18.94 6.66
N GLY A 372 20.28 19.89 7.12
CA GLY A 372 21.68 19.65 7.48
C GLY A 372 22.62 19.61 6.26
N ARG A 373 22.29 20.34 5.19
CA ARG A 373 23.10 20.39 3.96
C ARG A 373 23.25 21.80 3.43
N VAL A 374 24.37 22.10 2.79
CA VAL A 374 24.62 23.41 2.17
C VAL A 374 24.89 23.21 0.69
N VAL A 375 24.37 24.10 -0.15
CA VAL A 375 24.68 24.13 -1.58
C VAL A 375 26.16 24.49 -1.75
N LYS A 376 26.90 23.65 -2.48
CA LYS A 376 28.32 23.88 -2.81
C LYS A 376 28.49 25.25 -3.46
N GLU A 377 29.53 25.98 -3.12
CA GLU A 377 29.75 27.34 -3.66
C GLU A 377 29.77 27.33 -5.20
N SER A 378 30.47 26.34 -5.79
CA SER A 378 30.57 26.14 -7.24
C SER A 378 29.24 25.81 -7.94
N GLU A 379 28.23 25.40 -7.19
CA GLU A 379 26.91 24.99 -7.70
C GLU A 379 25.84 26.08 -7.49
N ARG A 380 26.12 27.13 -6.69
CA ARG A 380 25.12 28.16 -6.36
C ARG A 380 24.58 28.90 -7.58
N GLU A 381 25.43 29.10 -8.58
CA GLU A 381 25.06 29.74 -9.85
C GLU A 381 24.46 28.76 -10.87
N LYS A 382 24.39 27.46 -10.55
CA LYS A 382 23.93 26.39 -11.44
C LYS A 382 22.73 25.63 -10.88
N PRO A 383 21.61 26.28 -10.54
CA PRO A 383 20.45 25.59 -9.99
C PRO A 383 19.92 24.54 -10.97
N ALA A 384 19.54 23.38 -10.45
CA ALA A 384 18.93 22.31 -11.25
C ALA A 384 17.60 22.74 -11.89
N LYS A 385 16.86 23.67 -11.24
CA LYS A 385 15.61 24.21 -11.75
C LYS A 385 15.32 25.58 -11.14
N TRP A 386 14.68 26.45 -11.92
CA TRP A 386 14.14 27.71 -11.43
C TRP A 386 12.63 27.60 -11.24
N LYS A 387 12.10 28.08 -10.11
CA LYS A 387 10.67 28.28 -9.93
C LYS A 387 10.24 29.53 -10.69
N SER A 388 9.36 29.38 -11.66
CA SER A 388 8.66 30.53 -12.23
C SER A 388 7.76 31.15 -11.16
N ARG A 389 7.92 32.44 -10.88
CA ARG A 389 6.94 33.21 -10.10
C ARG A 389 5.71 33.35 -11.01
N GLY A 390 4.60 32.72 -10.65
CA GLY A 390 3.36 32.84 -11.40
C GLY A 390 2.97 34.32 -11.50
N SER A 391 2.93 34.84 -12.72
CA SER A 391 2.33 36.13 -13.03
C SER A 391 0.82 35.93 -13.11
N ASP A 392 0.12 36.20 -12.00
CA ASP A 392 -1.31 36.51 -12.04
C ASP A 392 -1.49 37.96 -11.55
N PRO A 393 -1.68 38.94 -12.46
CA PRO A 393 -1.85 40.34 -12.11
C PRO A 393 -3.20 40.64 -11.42
N SER A 394 -4.10 39.67 -11.27
CA SER A 394 -5.48 39.92 -10.84
C SER A 394 -5.76 39.69 -9.35
N SER A 395 -4.78 39.22 -8.57
CA SER A 395 -4.93 39.10 -7.12
C SER A 395 -4.57 40.40 -6.39
N LYS A 396 -5.57 41.26 -6.18
CA LYS A 396 -5.49 42.32 -5.16
C LYS A 396 -5.16 41.69 -3.80
N PRO A 397 -4.37 42.35 -2.93
CA PRO A 397 -4.01 41.82 -1.62
C PRO A 397 -5.23 41.88 -0.70
N ALA A 398 -5.99 40.79 -0.63
CA ALA A 398 -7.01 40.59 0.38
C ALA A 398 -6.40 39.75 1.52
N GLY A 399 -6.20 40.39 2.68
CA GLY A 399 -6.22 39.80 4.02
C GLY A 399 -5.47 38.47 4.21
N GLU A 400 -4.22 38.61 4.67
CA GLU A 400 -3.48 37.70 5.55
C GLU A 400 -4.22 36.44 6.03
N SER A 401 -3.95 35.31 5.37
CA SER A 401 -3.99 33.98 5.99
C SER A 401 -3.37 32.92 5.07
N ASP A 402 -2.03 32.89 4.97
CA ASP A 402 -1.33 31.61 4.80
C ASP A 402 0.14 31.69 5.23
N GLY A 403 0.69 30.56 5.67
CA GLY A 403 1.84 30.43 6.57
C GLY A 403 3.14 31.14 6.19
N SER A 404 3.58 32.05 7.07
CA SER A 404 4.95 32.18 7.60
C SER A 404 6.13 31.64 6.75
N ASP A 405 6.31 32.17 5.54
CA ASP A 405 7.61 32.28 4.85
C ASP A 405 7.94 33.78 4.63
N GLY A 406 7.64 34.59 5.66
CA GLY A 406 7.80 36.05 5.65
C GLY A 406 9.12 36.51 6.26
N GLU A 407 10.25 36.09 5.68
CA GLU A 407 11.51 36.83 5.79
C GLU A 407 12.45 36.59 4.58
N ASP A 408 11.89 36.28 3.40
CA ASP A 408 12.66 36.18 2.14
C ASP A 408 12.70 37.53 1.39
N GLY A 409 13.19 38.57 2.07
CA GLY A 409 13.16 39.94 1.59
C GLY A 409 14.44 40.53 1.00
N LYS A 410 15.64 39.94 1.21
CA LYS A 410 16.91 40.64 0.88
C LYS A 410 18.09 39.81 0.35
N SER A 411 17.88 38.57 -0.12
CA SER A 411 18.90 37.85 -0.91
C SER A 411 18.27 37.26 -2.18
N GLY A 412 18.75 37.70 -3.34
CA GLY A 412 18.09 37.60 -4.66
C GLY A 412 18.00 36.21 -5.29
N ALA A 413 17.76 35.14 -4.53
CA ALA A 413 17.70 33.76 -4.99
C ALA A 413 16.29 33.13 -4.90
N GLY A 414 15.25 33.97 -4.91
CA GLY A 414 13.84 33.59 -4.75
C GLY A 414 13.28 32.80 -5.95
N GLY A 415 13.77 31.58 -6.15
CA GLY A 415 13.33 30.66 -7.18
C GLY A 415 14.29 29.50 -7.47
N ALA A 416 15.57 29.59 -7.07
CA ALA A 416 16.57 28.56 -7.34
C ALA A 416 16.32 27.27 -6.53
N LEU A 417 16.28 26.14 -7.23
CA LEU A 417 16.14 24.81 -6.64
C LEU A 417 17.35 23.96 -6.97
N PHE A 418 17.86 23.26 -5.96
CA PHE A 418 19.05 22.44 -6.01
C PHE A 418 18.72 21.00 -5.65
N GLY A 419 19.46 20.07 -6.25
CA GLY A 419 19.38 18.66 -5.92
C GLY A 419 20.40 18.22 -4.87
N LEU A 420 20.26 17.00 -4.35
CA LEU A 420 21.16 16.46 -3.33
C LEU A 420 22.63 16.46 -3.79
N TRP A 421 22.91 16.13 -5.05
CA TRP A 421 24.27 16.08 -5.63
C TRP A 421 25.00 17.44 -5.64
N GLN A 422 24.24 18.54 -5.57
CA GLN A 422 24.75 19.91 -5.54
C GLN A 422 25.08 20.39 -4.12
N THR A 423 24.87 19.54 -3.12
CA THR A 423 25.02 19.90 -1.71
C THR A 423 26.09 19.09 -1.01
N THR A 424 26.72 19.68 -0.01
CA THR A 424 27.59 19.01 0.97
C THR A 424 26.91 18.99 2.33
N GLU A 425 27.45 18.20 3.24
CA GLU A 425 26.99 18.19 4.63
C GLU A 425 27.22 19.57 5.26
N PHE A 426 26.25 20.00 6.07
CA PHE A 426 26.37 21.23 6.85
C PHE A 426 27.34 20.98 8.00
N GLU A 427 28.34 21.84 8.12
CA GLU A 427 29.23 21.86 9.27
C GLU A 427 28.69 22.87 10.29
N PRO A 428 28.25 22.42 11.48
CA PRO A 428 27.77 23.33 12.51
C PRO A 428 28.94 24.16 13.06
N PRO A 429 28.67 25.40 13.52
CA PRO A 429 29.69 26.22 14.17
C PRO A 429 30.38 25.44 15.31
N PRO A 430 31.72 25.48 15.40
CA PRO A 430 32.42 24.74 16.43
C PRO A 430 32.17 25.34 17.81
N MET A 431 32.34 24.51 18.84
CA MET A 431 32.44 24.97 20.22
C MET A 431 33.69 25.84 20.38
N VAL A 432 33.58 27.01 21.03
CA VAL A 432 34.70 27.93 21.27
C VAL A 432 34.93 28.00 22.78
N ASP A 433 36.14 27.67 23.24
CA ASP A 433 36.51 27.64 24.67
C ASP A 433 35.56 26.80 25.55
N GLY A 434 35.06 25.69 25.01
CA GLY A 434 34.09 24.83 25.69
C GLY A 434 32.67 25.40 25.79
N ARG A 435 32.40 26.57 25.20
CA ARG A 435 31.10 27.25 25.19
C ARG A 435 30.32 26.95 23.91
N VAL A 436 29.00 26.91 24.06
CA VAL A 436 28.08 26.64 22.95
C VAL A 436 27.93 27.91 22.09
N PRO A 437 28.07 27.81 20.74
CA PRO A 437 27.88 28.95 19.86
C PRO A 437 26.41 29.41 19.90
N LYS A 438 26.20 30.72 20.04
CA LYS A 438 24.87 31.37 20.11
C LYS A 438 24.75 32.38 18.97
N ASN A 439 23.56 32.48 18.40
CA ASN A 439 23.21 33.53 17.44
C ASN A 439 23.00 34.88 18.16
N GLN A 440 22.67 35.93 17.40
CA GLN A 440 22.41 37.28 17.94
C GLN A 440 21.26 37.36 18.96
N TYR A 441 20.40 36.34 19.00
CA TYR A 441 19.28 36.23 19.94
C TYR A 441 19.62 35.37 21.18
N GLY A 442 20.87 34.95 21.33
CA GLY A 442 21.32 34.11 22.44
C GLY A 442 20.96 32.63 22.33
N ASN A 443 20.44 32.18 21.18
CA ASN A 443 19.97 30.81 20.97
C ASN A 443 20.77 30.10 19.88
N ILE A 444 20.56 28.80 19.70
CA ILE A 444 21.12 28.03 18.58
C ILE A 444 20.00 27.35 17.80
N GLU A 445 20.07 27.43 16.46
CA GLU A 445 19.08 26.81 15.59
C GLU A 445 19.44 25.35 15.29
N ILE A 446 18.57 24.42 15.70
CA ILE A 446 18.76 22.98 15.58
C ILE A 446 17.60 22.39 14.78
N TRP A 447 17.72 22.41 13.45
CA TRP A 447 16.69 21.89 12.53
C TRP A 447 16.75 20.36 12.35
N SER A 448 17.93 19.77 12.55
CA SER A 448 18.20 18.34 12.48
C SER A 448 19.39 18.00 13.38
N SER A 449 19.68 16.71 13.59
CA SER A 449 20.84 16.26 14.36
C SER A 449 22.18 16.79 13.81
N ALA A 450 22.28 17.04 12.51
CA ALA A 450 23.47 17.59 11.87
C ALA A 450 23.80 19.03 12.30
N HIS A 451 22.86 19.75 12.92
CA HIS A 451 23.08 21.11 13.39
C HIS A 451 23.71 21.17 14.78
N VAL A 452 23.82 20.05 15.49
CA VAL A 452 24.43 19.99 16.81
C VAL A 452 25.96 20.12 16.65
N PRO A 453 26.60 21.12 17.27
CA PRO A 453 28.06 21.26 17.23
C PRO A 453 28.79 20.00 17.68
N ARG A 454 29.97 19.75 17.11
CA ARG A 454 30.82 18.65 17.56
C ARG A 454 31.22 18.86 19.02
N GLY A 455 31.10 17.81 19.85
CA GLY A 455 31.36 17.89 21.28
C GLY A 455 30.21 18.51 22.10
N ALA A 456 29.05 18.77 21.49
CA ALA A 456 27.84 19.20 22.16
C ALA A 456 26.73 18.15 22.06
N VAL A 457 25.74 18.23 22.94
CA VAL A 457 24.57 17.34 22.98
C VAL A 457 23.27 18.14 23.09
N HIS A 458 22.20 17.61 22.49
CA HIS A 458 20.85 18.19 22.56
C HIS A 458 19.99 17.51 23.62
N LEU A 459 19.80 18.19 24.75
CA LEU A 459 18.97 17.72 25.86
C LEU A 459 17.55 18.27 25.76
N ARG A 460 16.61 17.42 25.32
CA ARG A 460 15.18 17.74 25.20
C ARG A 460 14.39 17.38 26.45
N LEU A 461 14.72 18.01 27.57
CA LEU A 461 14.08 17.78 28.86
C LEU A 461 13.32 19.03 29.34
N PRO A 462 12.19 18.87 30.07
CA PRO A 462 11.42 20.00 30.57
C PRO A 462 12.20 20.75 31.66
N ARG A 463 12.22 22.09 31.57
CA ARG A 463 12.87 23.00 32.53
C ARG A 463 14.36 22.76 32.75
N ILE A 464 15.05 22.12 31.80
CA ILE A 464 16.48 21.80 31.90
C ILE A 464 17.37 23.06 31.87
N ASP A 465 16.89 24.11 31.22
CA ASP A 465 17.47 25.46 31.22
C ASP A 465 17.65 26.02 32.65
N THR A 466 16.61 25.91 33.48
CA THR A 466 16.67 26.39 34.88
C THR A 466 17.66 25.61 35.73
N ILE A 467 17.83 24.32 35.43
CA ILE A 467 18.80 23.46 36.13
C ILE A 467 20.21 23.81 35.70
N ALA A 468 20.46 23.97 34.40
CA ALA A 468 21.75 24.38 33.86
C ALA A 468 22.20 25.76 34.41
N GLU A 469 21.26 26.72 34.48
CA GLU A 469 21.51 28.02 35.08
C GLU A 469 21.87 27.92 36.57
N SER A 470 21.15 27.10 37.34
CA SER A 470 21.44 26.89 38.77
C SER A 470 22.81 26.24 39.05
N LEU A 471 23.32 25.47 38.09
CA LEU A 471 24.63 24.82 38.17
C LEU A 471 25.76 25.67 37.54
N GLY A 472 25.44 26.84 36.98
CA GLY A 472 26.41 27.72 36.32
C GLY A 472 27.01 27.12 35.03
N ILE A 473 26.32 26.20 34.38
CA ILE A 473 26.78 25.50 33.17
C ILE A 473 26.39 26.32 31.93
N ASP A 474 27.33 26.55 31.00
CA ASP A 474 27.01 27.24 29.74
C ASP A 474 26.12 26.37 28.85
N PHE A 475 25.03 26.98 28.36
CA PHE A 475 24.09 26.33 27.45
C PHE A 475 23.53 27.34 26.45
N ALA A 476 22.99 26.84 25.34
CA ALA A 476 22.20 27.61 24.39
C ALA A 476 20.79 27.00 24.26
N PRO A 477 19.70 27.79 24.37
CA PRO A 477 18.37 27.29 24.06
C PRO A 477 18.27 26.83 22.60
N ALA A 478 17.71 25.64 22.38
CA ALA A 478 17.65 25.02 21.06
C ALA A 478 16.34 25.39 20.34
N VAL A 479 16.43 26.26 19.34
CA VAL A 479 15.30 26.60 18.45
C VAL A 479 15.17 25.50 17.40
N VAL A 480 14.09 24.72 17.46
CA VAL A 480 13.86 23.57 16.56
C VAL A 480 12.80 23.83 15.49
N GLY A 481 12.19 25.02 15.52
CA GLY A 481 11.10 25.38 14.62
C GLY A 481 10.53 26.74 14.94
N PHE A 482 9.45 27.08 14.24
CA PHE A 482 8.60 28.22 14.56
C PHE A 482 7.15 27.75 14.70
N GLU A 483 6.40 28.38 15.59
CA GLU A 483 4.99 28.12 15.81
C GLU A 483 4.20 29.43 15.79
N VAL A 484 3.00 29.41 15.22
CA VAL A 484 2.11 30.57 15.22
C VAL A 484 1.30 30.54 16.51
N ARG A 485 1.53 31.53 17.38
CA ARG A 485 0.76 31.74 18.61
C ARG A 485 0.13 33.12 18.57
N ASN A 486 -1.19 33.20 18.76
CA ASN A 486 -1.96 34.45 18.71
C ASN A 486 -1.70 35.26 17.41
N GLY A 487 -1.62 34.56 16.26
CA GLY A 487 -1.36 35.19 14.96
C GLY A 487 0.07 35.66 14.73
N ARG A 488 0.99 35.47 15.69
CA ARG A 488 2.41 35.83 15.55
C ARG A 488 3.29 34.59 15.48
N THR A 489 4.26 34.59 14.56
CA THR A 489 5.27 33.53 14.45
C THR A 489 6.29 33.69 15.58
N MET A 490 6.41 32.67 16.43
CA MET A 490 7.33 32.63 17.57
C MET A 490 8.30 31.44 17.42
N PRO A 491 9.57 31.57 17.87
CA PRO A 491 10.51 30.46 17.85
C PRO A 491 10.08 29.36 18.80
N LYS A 492 10.01 28.13 18.30
CA LYS A 492 9.74 26.93 19.09
C LYS A 492 11.04 26.42 19.67
N VAL A 493 11.25 26.69 20.96
CA VAL A 493 12.40 26.19 21.72
C VAL A 493 12.08 24.79 22.26
N ALA A 494 13.00 23.85 22.08
CA ALA A 494 12.87 22.50 22.64
C ALA A 494 14.19 22.08 23.30
N GLY A 495 14.30 22.30 24.60
CA GLY A 495 15.48 21.93 25.37
C GLY A 495 16.69 22.85 25.13
N ILE A 496 17.87 22.33 25.45
CA ILE A 496 19.14 23.09 25.41
C ILE A 496 20.23 22.31 24.69
N ILE A 497 21.21 23.03 24.13
CA ILE A 497 22.49 22.50 23.68
C ILE A 497 23.53 22.81 24.76
N VAL A 498 24.32 21.81 25.13
CA VAL A 498 25.36 21.87 26.16
C VAL A 498 26.59 21.09 25.71
N ALA A 499 27.75 21.40 26.29
CA ALA A 499 28.95 20.59 26.07
C ALA A 499 28.72 19.15 26.58
N GLN A 500 29.22 18.16 25.84
CA GLN A 500 29.04 16.75 26.16
C GLN A 500 29.60 16.38 27.55
N SER A 501 30.64 17.08 28.00
CA SER A 501 31.21 16.92 29.34
C SER A 501 30.21 17.18 30.49
N HIS A 502 29.18 17.99 30.25
CA HIS A 502 28.18 18.36 31.25
C HIS A 502 26.88 17.56 31.14
N GLU A 503 26.78 16.64 30.17
CA GLU A 503 25.58 15.84 29.91
C GLU A 503 25.15 15.04 31.15
N ALA A 504 26.05 14.22 31.69
CA ALA A 504 25.75 13.35 32.83
C ALA A 504 25.30 14.16 34.06
N THR A 505 26.05 15.22 34.40
CA THR A 505 25.72 16.10 35.54
C THR A 505 24.32 16.71 35.41
N LEU A 506 23.93 17.14 34.20
CA LEU A 506 22.61 17.72 33.96
C LEU A 506 21.49 16.68 34.02
N LEU A 507 21.74 15.47 33.53
CA LEU A 507 20.78 14.37 33.62
C LEU A 507 20.52 13.96 35.07
N ASP A 508 21.57 13.84 35.88
CA ASP A 508 21.46 13.50 37.30
C ASP A 508 20.73 14.59 38.08
N ALA A 509 21.11 15.86 37.88
CA ALA A 509 20.44 16.99 38.52
C ALA A 509 18.97 17.12 38.08
N HIS A 510 18.66 16.81 36.81
CA HIS A 510 17.28 16.77 36.33
C HIS A 510 16.47 15.66 36.99
N ALA A 511 17.04 14.45 37.09
CA ALA A 511 16.40 13.31 37.74
C ALA A 511 16.09 13.63 39.20
N GLU A 512 17.04 14.20 39.94
CA GLU A 512 16.82 14.62 41.33
C GLU A 512 15.71 15.66 41.44
N ARG A 513 15.71 16.68 40.56
CA ARG A 513 14.68 17.74 40.56
C ARG A 513 13.29 17.21 40.23
N GLN A 514 13.19 16.25 39.30
CA GLN A 514 11.93 15.56 38.98
C GLN A 514 11.44 14.76 40.18
N GLN A 515 12.33 14.00 40.84
CA GLN A 515 11.99 13.21 42.02
C GLN A 515 11.46 14.11 43.16
N GLN A 516 12.14 15.20 43.48
CA GLN A 516 11.67 16.18 44.47
C GLN A 516 10.31 16.79 44.10
N THR A 517 10.05 17.00 42.81
CA THR A 517 8.76 17.53 42.33
C THR A 517 7.64 16.49 42.50
N ILE A 518 7.92 15.23 42.19
CA ILE A 518 7.00 14.11 42.37
C ILE A 518 6.67 13.94 43.85
N GLU A 519 7.68 13.92 44.73
CA GLU A 519 7.49 13.79 46.18
C GLU A 519 6.66 14.92 46.76
N LYS A 520 6.93 16.18 46.38
CA LYS A 520 6.11 17.33 46.79
C LYS A 520 4.67 17.23 46.28
N ALA A 521 4.46 16.74 45.06
CA ALA A 521 3.13 16.53 44.50
C ALA A 521 2.37 15.40 45.23
N ILE A 522 3.05 14.31 45.57
CA ILE A 522 2.52 13.23 46.41
C ILE A 522 2.14 13.78 47.77
N GLU A 523 3.04 14.50 48.44
CA GLU A 523 2.79 15.09 49.76
C GLU A 523 1.60 16.07 49.73
N HIS A 524 1.52 16.91 48.70
CA HIS A 524 0.40 17.81 48.48
C HIS A 524 -0.92 17.04 48.27
N ASN A 525 -0.91 16.00 47.44
CA ASN A 525 -2.08 15.16 47.19
C ASN A 525 -2.52 14.40 48.46
N CYS A 526 -1.59 13.84 49.23
CA CYS A 526 -1.86 13.23 50.52
C CYS A 526 -2.53 14.22 51.48
N LYS A 527 -2.01 15.46 51.59
CA LYS A 527 -2.63 16.53 52.40
C LYS A 527 -4.05 16.86 51.92
N LEU A 528 -4.29 16.91 50.60
CA LEU A 528 -5.62 17.15 50.05
C LEU A 528 -6.59 16.01 50.33
N VAL A 529 -6.14 14.76 50.18
CA VAL A 529 -6.93 13.55 50.48
C VAL A 529 -7.33 13.52 51.94
N LEU A 530 -6.40 13.77 52.86
CA LEU A 530 -6.68 13.86 54.30
C LEU A 530 -7.68 14.97 54.63
N LYS A 531 -7.53 16.17 54.04
CA LYS A 531 -8.51 17.26 54.22
C LYS A 531 -9.91 16.88 53.73
N ARG A 532 -10.00 16.19 52.59
CA ARG A 532 -11.28 15.71 52.03
C ARG A 532 -11.93 14.65 52.91
N TRP A 533 -11.15 13.68 53.41
CA TRP A 533 -11.61 12.66 54.36
C TRP A 533 -12.09 13.28 55.66
N ALA A 534 -11.31 14.19 56.26
CA ALA A 534 -11.73 14.89 57.48
C ALA A 534 -13.06 15.64 57.30
N LYS A 535 -13.26 16.29 56.13
CA LYS A 535 -14.53 16.97 55.81
C LYS A 535 -15.69 15.99 55.64
N LEU A 536 -15.46 14.85 54.99
CA LEU A 536 -16.46 13.79 54.81
C LEU A 536 -16.87 13.19 56.16
N THR A 537 -15.91 12.76 56.97
CA THR A 537 -16.16 12.16 58.29
C THR A 537 -16.87 13.12 59.22
N LYS A 538 -16.47 14.40 59.27
CA LYS A 538 -17.18 15.43 60.04
C LYS A 538 -18.65 15.58 59.60
N ARG A 539 -18.93 15.52 58.29
CA ARG A 539 -20.30 15.60 57.77
C ARG A 539 -21.12 14.35 58.10
N LEU A 540 -20.52 13.17 58.02
CA LEU A 540 -21.18 11.91 58.39
C LEU A 540 -21.51 11.87 59.88
N LEU A 541 -20.55 12.23 60.74
CA LEU A 541 -20.77 12.33 62.19
C LEU A 541 -21.81 13.39 62.56
N LEU A 542 -21.80 14.55 61.88
CA LEU A 542 -22.82 15.57 62.08
C LEU A 542 -24.20 15.07 61.65
N ARG A 543 -24.31 14.38 60.51
CA ARG A 543 -25.55 13.78 60.05
C ARG A 543 -26.07 12.75 61.03
N GLN A 544 -25.21 11.83 61.48
CA GLN A 544 -25.57 10.82 62.48
C GLN A 544 -26.06 11.48 63.78
N ARG A 545 -25.34 12.49 64.28
CA ARG A 545 -25.76 13.24 65.46
C ARG A 545 -27.13 13.92 65.26
N LEU A 546 -27.38 14.51 64.09
CA LEU A 546 -28.66 15.14 63.79
C LEU A 546 -29.79 14.10 63.71
N GLU A 547 -29.53 12.92 63.15
CA GLU A 547 -30.45 11.78 63.13
C GLU A 547 -30.74 11.29 64.57
N ASP A 548 -29.73 11.22 65.44
CA ASP A 548 -29.87 10.83 66.85
C ASP A 548 -30.63 11.88 67.68
N ASP A 549 -30.33 13.18 67.52
CA ASP A 549 -30.86 14.28 68.34
C ASP A 549 -32.29 14.69 67.93
N TYR A 550 -32.68 14.55 66.65
CA TYR A 550 -33.95 15.07 66.11
C TYR A 550 -34.85 14.03 65.43
N GLY A 551 -34.42 12.77 65.33
CA GLY A 551 -35.12 11.73 64.59
C GLY A 551 -34.96 11.86 63.08
N ALA A 552 -35.05 10.73 62.37
CA ALA A 552 -34.73 10.62 60.96
C ALA A 552 -35.51 11.62 60.08
N VAL A 553 -34.80 12.49 59.36
CA VAL A 553 -35.29 13.29 58.22
C VAL A 553 -34.87 12.63 56.92
#